data_AF-A0A0P1A5Y0-F1
#
_entry.id   AF-A0A0P1A5Y0-F1
#
_cell.length_a   1.000
_cell.length_b   1.000
_cell.length_c   1.000
_cell.angle_alpha   90.00
_cell.angle_beta   90.00
_cell.angle_gamma   90.00
#
_symmetry.space_group_name_H-M   'P 1'
#
loop_
_entity.id
_entity.type
_entity.pdbx_description
1 polymer ?
#
loop_
_entity_poly.entity_id
_entity_poly.type
_entity_poly.pdbx_seq_one_letter_code
_entity_poly.pdbx_strand_id
1 'polypeptide(L)'
;MPPTTDKLFRWIEDRERERLVEFNTSWGRVLDAGETTLANELSVEFAPSKTLHATPLKVFAGNWQDAAFLADCKKFDVIIADYLIGAIEGFAPYYQEQICTRLEKLLVPGGRIYLVGLQPLSESQVPAGSSDADIKASKLIQDVARIRDACLLLASRRCYREYPIDWSHRQLEQSGLEVRNSVRLINVYDRSSITRQLEVGRRHVPAFQDADLANSMLQALDRVDERLKEVFGSGLEAERRKMCYCFYFYPIKTLIPPLNFSMVASGVYRSGFPNRKNHAFLQQLGLKSVLYLCHQGHQPENIAFFQENNIKVYQCPIDGNKEPFISINPDAMANALRNLLDVRNHPILVHCTKGTHRTGCVIGCMRKMENWSLTSIIDEYCRFAGPRMRLLDQQFIEFFMPTIQYDESQKPKWLSTKV
;
A
#
# COMPACT_ATOMS: atom_id res chain seq x y z
N MET A 1 -0.60 25.34 13.01
CA MET A 1 -0.33 24.47 14.18
C MET A 1 -1.08 23.16 13.97
N PRO A 2 -0.48 21.99 14.22
CA PRO A 2 -1.24 20.74 14.16
C PRO A 2 -2.41 20.80 15.16
N PRO A 3 -3.58 20.23 14.84
CA PRO A 3 -4.71 20.21 15.75
C PRO A 3 -4.32 19.37 16.98
N THR A 4 -4.56 19.92 18.17
CA THR A 4 -4.68 19.09 19.38
C THR A 4 -5.97 18.28 19.26
N THR A 5 -6.07 17.15 19.97
CA THR A 5 -7.28 16.33 20.07
C THR A 5 -8.55 17.20 20.24
N ASP A 6 -8.50 18.21 21.11
CA ASP A 6 -9.61 19.17 21.30
C ASP A 6 -9.97 20.01 20.07
N LYS A 7 -8.99 20.39 19.24
CA LYS A 7 -9.25 21.13 18.00
C LYS A 7 -9.88 20.24 16.94
N LEU A 8 -9.52 18.95 16.90
CA LEU A 8 -10.16 17.98 16.03
C LEU A 8 -11.62 17.77 16.46
N PHE A 9 -11.87 17.58 17.76
CA PHE A 9 -13.22 17.46 18.30
C PHE A 9 -14.06 18.71 18.01
N ARG A 10 -13.55 19.93 18.27
CA ARG A 10 -14.26 21.18 17.95
C ARG A 10 -14.54 21.32 16.46
N TRP A 11 -13.58 20.97 15.60
CA TRP A 11 -13.79 21.01 14.15
C TRP A 11 -14.86 20.02 13.69
N ILE A 12 -14.90 18.81 14.26
CA ILE A 12 -15.97 17.85 14.00
C ILE A 12 -17.30 18.48 14.43
N GLU A 13 -17.37 19.02 15.66
CA GLU A 13 -18.57 19.66 16.21
C GLU A 13 -19.09 20.84 15.37
N ASP A 14 -18.22 21.71 14.86
CA ASP A 14 -18.61 22.86 14.04
C ASP A 14 -19.24 22.40 12.72
N ARG A 15 -18.60 21.45 12.02
CA ARG A 15 -19.10 20.87 10.76
C ARG A 15 -20.47 20.23 10.88
N GLU A 16 -20.66 19.66 12.04
CA GLU A 16 -21.81 18.90 12.41
C GLU A 16 -22.95 19.82 12.88
N ARG A 17 -22.63 20.92 13.57
CA ARG A 17 -23.55 21.99 13.94
C ARG A 17 -24.14 22.69 12.72
N GLU A 18 -23.36 22.90 11.67
CA GLU A 18 -23.84 23.44 10.39
C GLU A 18 -24.92 22.55 9.75
N ARG A 19 -24.90 21.24 10.02
CA ARG A 19 -25.87 20.25 9.50
C ARG A 19 -27.01 19.95 10.46
N LEU A 20 -26.81 20.21 11.76
CA LEU A 20 -27.81 20.04 12.82
C LEU A 20 -29.00 20.98 12.73
N VAL A 21 -28.85 22.12 12.05
CA VAL A 21 -29.97 23.06 11.81
C VAL A 21 -31.11 22.38 11.04
N GLU A 22 -30.85 21.28 10.33
CA GLU A 22 -31.85 20.49 9.60
C GLU A 22 -32.43 19.29 10.40
N PHE A 23 -31.78 18.82 11.48
CA PHE A 23 -32.16 17.58 12.18
C PHE A 23 -32.12 17.74 13.71
N ASN A 24 -33.30 17.69 14.34
CA ASN A 24 -33.51 17.78 15.79
C ASN A 24 -33.00 16.51 16.52
N THR A 25 -31.68 16.35 16.64
CA THR A 25 -30.99 15.09 17.06
C THR A 25 -30.16 15.24 18.34
N SER A 26 -29.87 14.13 19.03
CA SER A 26 -29.20 14.09 20.34
C SER A 26 -27.80 13.49 20.24
N TRP A 27 -26.78 14.24 20.67
CA TRP A 27 -25.39 13.88 20.39
C TRP A 27 -24.69 13.40 21.65
N GLY A 28 -24.08 12.22 21.61
CA GLY A 28 -23.27 11.67 22.70
C GLY A 28 -21.87 11.37 22.19
N ARG A 29 -20.82 11.71 22.96
CA ARG A 29 -19.47 11.21 22.67
C ARG A 29 -19.26 9.94 23.51
N VAL A 30 -18.87 8.84 22.85
CA VAL A 30 -18.35 7.67 23.55
C VAL A 30 -16.84 7.80 23.50
N LEU A 31 -16.25 8.32 24.58
CA LEU A 31 -14.81 8.37 24.73
C LEU A 31 -14.34 7.06 25.35
N ASP A 32 -13.46 6.37 24.65
CA ASP A 32 -12.79 5.18 25.15
C ASP A 32 -11.82 5.57 26.27
N ALA A 33 -12.24 5.28 27.49
CA ALA A 33 -11.34 5.18 28.62
C ALA A 33 -11.49 3.75 29.13
N GLY A 34 -10.72 2.82 28.57
CA GLY A 34 -10.59 1.46 29.10
C GLY A 34 -10.16 1.41 30.59
N GLU A 35 -9.90 2.57 31.19
CA GLU A 35 -9.61 2.79 32.61
C GLU A 35 -10.67 3.71 33.25
N THR A 36 -11.36 3.21 34.28
CA THR A 36 -12.42 3.93 35.02
C THR A 36 -11.95 5.27 35.59
N THR A 37 -10.67 5.36 35.97
CA THR A 37 -10.05 6.59 36.50
C THR A 37 -10.05 7.70 35.45
N LEU A 38 -9.56 7.42 34.24
CA LEU A 38 -9.54 8.36 33.13
C LEU A 38 -10.96 8.75 32.70
N ALA A 39 -11.92 7.82 32.76
CA ALA A 39 -13.31 8.10 32.47
C ALA A 39 -13.92 9.12 33.44
N ASN A 40 -13.57 9.02 34.72
CA ASN A 40 -14.00 9.97 35.75
C ASN A 40 -13.34 11.34 35.54
N GLU A 41 -12.05 11.39 35.23
CA GLU A 41 -11.31 12.62 34.93
C GLU A 41 -11.92 13.36 33.73
N LEU A 42 -12.16 12.65 32.61
CA LEU A 42 -12.79 13.22 31.41
C LEU A 42 -14.22 13.67 31.68
N SER A 43 -14.98 12.94 32.48
CA SER A 43 -16.34 13.35 32.89
C SER A 43 -16.34 14.66 33.69
N VAL A 44 -15.30 14.87 34.51
CA VAL A 44 -15.10 16.12 35.29
C VAL A 44 -14.57 17.25 34.40
N GLU A 45 -13.77 16.96 33.40
CA GLU A 45 -13.24 17.93 32.44
C GLU A 45 -14.33 18.48 31.52
N PHE A 46 -15.16 17.59 30.97
CA PHE A 46 -16.24 17.91 30.04
C PHE A 46 -17.60 18.13 30.73
N ALA A 47 -17.60 18.41 32.03
CA ALA A 47 -18.82 18.75 32.73
C ALA A 47 -19.46 20.04 32.14
N PRO A 48 -20.81 20.14 32.09
CA PRO A 48 -21.49 21.33 31.55
C PRO A 48 -21.06 22.66 32.18
N SER A 49 -20.58 22.61 33.43
CA SER A 49 -20.07 23.77 34.17
C SER A 49 -18.74 24.31 33.63
N LYS A 50 -17.93 23.49 32.95
CA LYS A 50 -16.62 23.85 32.38
C LYS A 50 -16.65 24.07 30.87
N THR A 51 -17.68 23.54 30.21
CA THR A 51 -17.89 23.70 28.76
C THR A 51 -19.24 24.38 28.52
N LEU A 52 -19.26 25.71 28.65
CA LEU A 52 -20.40 26.52 28.18
C LEU A 52 -20.69 26.11 26.73
N HIS A 53 -21.91 25.63 26.47
CA HIS A 53 -22.43 25.15 25.17
C HIS A 53 -22.24 23.66 24.82
N ALA A 54 -21.65 22.82 25.67
CA ALA A 54 -21.61 21.38 25.41
C ALA A 54 -22.87 20.67 25.94
N THR A 55 -23.49 19.82 25.11
CA THR A 55 -24.45 18.80 25.56
C THR A 55 -23.79 17.97 26.67
N PRO A 56 -24.51 17.57 27.74
CA PRO A 56 -23.92 16.78 28.82
C PRO A 56 -23.20 15.54 28.27
N LEU A 57 -21.87 15.51 28.39
CA LEU A 57 -21.09 14.38 27.93
C LEU A 57 -21.18 13.24 28.94
N LYS A 58 -21.63 12.07 28.49
CA LYS A 58 -21.57 10.84 29.29
C LYS A 58 -20.42 9.97 28.79
N VAL A 59 -19.36 9.86 29.58
CA VAL A 59 -18.23 8.96 29.30
C VAL A 59 -18.60 7.55 29.75
N PHE A 60 -18.33 6.55 28.91
CA PHE A 60 -18.58 5.15 29.20
C PHE A 60 -17.25 4.39 29.23
N ALA A 61 -16.99 3.68 30.32
CA ALA A 61 -15.82 2.81 30.47
C ALA A 61 -16.28 1.38 30.74
N GLY A 62 -15.63 0.42 30.09
CA GLY A 62 -15.97 -0.99 30.25
C GLY A 62 -15.17 -1.88 29.29
N ASN A 63 -15.40 -3.19 29.40
CA ASN A 63 -14.75 -4.15 28.53
C ASN A 63 -15.51 -4.25 27.20
N TRP A 64 -14.85 -3.87 26.10
CA TRP A 64 -15.41 -3.97 24.75
C TRP A 64 -15.67 -5.41 24.27
N GLN A 65 -15.24 -6.45 24.98
CA GLN A 65 -15.65 -7.84 24.73
C GLN A 65 -16.91 -8.24 25.48
N ASP A 66 -17.28 -7.53 26.56
CA ASP A 66 -18.49 -7.81 27.31
C ASP A 66 -19.71 -7.38 26.48
N ALA A 67 -20.59 -8.33 26.16
CA ALA A 67 -21.80 -8.05 25.37
C ALA A 67 -22.80 -7.14 26.11
N ALA A 68 -22.78 -7.11 27.45
CA ALA A 68 -23.65 -6.26 28.25
C ALA A 68 -23.23 -4.78 28.22
N PHE A 69 -21.94 -4.51 27.98
CA PHE A 69 -21.44 -3.14 27.94
C PHE A 69 -22.12 -2.35 26.81
N LEU A 70 -22.80 -1.25 27.16
CA LEU A 70 -23.61 -0.43 26.24
C LEU A 70 -24.83 -1.12 25.59
N ALA A 71 -25.20 -2.34 26.01
CA ALA A 71 -26.35 -3.06 25.43
C ALA A 71 -27.68 -2.30 25.62
N ASP A 72 -27.85 -1.68 26.79
CA ASP A 72 -29.06 -0.90 27.13
C ASP A 72 -28.92 0.60 26.79
N CYS A 73 -27.82 1.00 26.13
CA CYS A 73 -27.61 2.38 25.76
C CYS A 73 -28.53 2.76 24.59
N LYS A 74 -29.07 3.99 24.62
CA LYS A 74 -29.71 4.56 23.43
C LYS A 74 -28.69 4.60 22.29
N LYS A 75 -29.17 4.30 21.09
CA LYS A 75 -28.38 4.43 19.86
C LYS A 75 -27.96 5.89 19.64
N PHE A 76 -26.81 6.06 18.99
CA PHE A 76 -26.17 7.35 18.77
C PHE A 76 -26.40 7.84 17.34
N ASP A 77 -26.61 9.15 17.19
CA ASP A 77 -26.63 9.83 15.89
C ASP A 77 -25.22 9.92 15.28
N VAL A 78 -24.23 10.19 16.12
CA VAL A 78 -22.82 10.34 15.74
C VAL A 78 -21.94 9.64 16.78
N ILE A 79 -20.96 8.86 16.33
CA ILE A 79 -19.92 8.24 17.15
C ILE A 79 -18.57 8.82 16.73
N ILE A 80 -17.76 9.26 17.69
CA ILE A 80 -16.37 9.64 17.46
C ILE A 80 -15.48 8.64 18.19
N ALA A 81 -14.82 7.78 17.43
CA ALA A 81 -13.88 6.79 17.92
C ALA A 81 -12.45 7.34 17.81
N ASP A 82 -11.98 8.04 18.85
CA ASP A 82 -10.64 8.62 18.90
C ASP A 82 -9.63 7.65 19.51
N TYR A 83 -8.64 7.24 18.70
CA TYR A 83 -7.59 6.27 19.02
C TYR A 83 -8.08 4.92 19.60
N LEU A 84 -9.39 4.64 19.55
CA LEU A 84 -10.04 3.44 20.09
C LEU A 84 -9.41 2.15 19.55
N ILE A 85 -9.31 2.00 18.22
CA ILE A 85 -8.78 0.76 17.61
C ILE A 85 -7.31 0.54 17.99
N GLY A 86 -6.54 1.61 18.18
CA GLY A 86 -5.14 1.52 18.58
C GLY A 86 -4.96 1.17 20.06
N ALA A 87 -5.86 1.66 20.91
CA ALA A 87 -5.84 1.44 22.35
C ALA A 87 -6.43 0.08 22.76
N ILE A 88 -7.40 -0.44 22.01
CA ILE A 88 -8.20 -1.61 22.40
C ILE A 88 -7.38 -2.90 22.58
N GLU A 89 -6.20 -3.05 21.94
CA GLU A 89 -5.34 -4.24 22.10
C GLU A 89 -4.96 -4.50 23.57
N GLY A 90 -4.80 -3.43 24.36
CA GLY A 90 -4.45 -3.53 25.78
C GLY A 90 -5.61 -3.98 26.68
N PHE A 91 -6.86 -3.76 26.25
CA PHE A 91 -8.06 -3.96 27.07
C PHE A 91 -8.93 -5.12 26.59
N ALA A 92 -9.00 -5.33 25.28
CA ALA A 92 -9.79 -6.34 24.59
C ALA A 92 -8.96 -6.92 23.42
N PRO A 93 -8.00 -7.82 23.71
CA PRO A 93 -7.08 -8.36 22.71
C PRO A 93 -7.82 -9.03 21.54
N TYR A 94 -7.31 -8.83 20.32
CA TYR A 94 -7.88 -9.37 19.07
C TYR A 94 -9.30 -8.88 18.71
N TYR A 95 -9.85 -7.91 19.43
CA TYR A 95 -11.21 -7.42 19.20
C TYR A 95 -11.32 -6.36 18.10
N GLN A 96 -10.20 -5.95 17.49
CA GLN A 96 -10.15 -4.88 16.49
C GLN A 96 -10.95 -5.18 15.23
N GLU A 97 -11.07 -6.45 14.84
CA GLU A 97 -11.86 -6.84 13.67
C GLU A 97 -13.38 -6.78 13.93
N GLN A 98 -13.79 -6.79 15.21
CA GLN A 98 -15.20 -6.82 15.61
C GLN A 98 -15.72 -5.44 16.03
N ILE A 99 -14.81 -4.52 16.40
CA ILE A 99 -15.18 -3.24 16.98
C ILE A 99 -16.03 -2.38 16.03
N CYS A 100 -15.71 -2.34 14.72
CA CYS A 100 -16.49 -1.58 13.74
C CYS A 100 -17.94 -2.09 13.64
N THR A 101 -18.14 -3.40 13.57
CA THR A 101 -19.46 -4.05 13.58
C THR A 101 -20.22 -3.78 14.88
N ARG A 102 -19.52 -3.70 16.02
CA ARG A 102 -20.15 -3.34 17.29
C ARG A 102 -20.58 -1.87 17.31
N LEU A 103 -19.74 -0.96 16.81
CA LEU A 103 -20.06 0.48 16.72
C LEU A 103 -21.21 0.74 15.76
N GLU A 104 -21.30 0.03 14.63
CA GLU A 104 -22.41 0.13 13.68
C GLU A 104 -23.76 -0.16 14.37
N LYS A 105 -23.84 -1.22 15.19
CA LYS A 105 -25.07 -1.57 15.92
C LYS A 105 -25.51 -0.50 16.92
N LEU A 106 -24.57 0.30 17.43
CA LEU A 106 -24.82 1.41 18.33
C LEU A 106 -25.28 2.67 17.60
N LEU A 107 -25.26 2.72 16.26
CA LEU A 107 -25.79 3.84 15.48
C LEU A 107 -27.30 3.72 15.23
N VAL A 108 -27.95 4.87 15.12
CA VAL A 108 -29.27 5.01 14.49
C VAL A 108 -29.13 4.80 12.97
N PRO A 109 -30.21 4.42 12.24
CA PRO A 109 -30.20 4.39 10.78
C PRO A 109 -29.81 5.77 10.21
N GLY A 110 -28.78 5.80 9.35
CA GLY A 110 -28.23 7.05 8.80
C GLY A 110 -27.26 7.79 9.72
N GLY A 111 -26.94 7.23 10.89
CA GLY A 111 -25.92 7.75 11.80
C GLY A 111 -24.51 7.73 11.21
N ARG A 112 -23.57 8.45 11.85
CA ARG A 112 -22.21 8.64 11.34
C ARG A 112 -21.14 8.21 12.33
N ILE A 113 -20.02 7.68 11.82
CA ILE A 113 -18.81 7.40 12.61
C ILE A 113 -17.65 8.27 12.10
N TYR A 114 -16.95 8.91 13.04
CA TYR A 114 -15.63 9.49 12.85
C TYR A 114 -14.60 8.58 13.51
N LEU A 115 -13.80 7.90 12.72
CA LEU A 115 -12.73 7.04 13.22
C LEU A 115 -11.39 7.77 13.10
N VAL A 116 -10.73 8.00 14.24
CA VAL A 116 -9.44 8.67 14.32
C VAL A 116 -8.41 7.68 14.89
N GLY A 117 -7.25 7.59 14.25
CA GLY A 117 -6.20 6.67 14.66
C GLY A 117 -4.85 7.08 14.10
N LEU A 118 -3.83 6.32 14.49
CA LEU A 118 -2.46 6.51 14.05
C LEU A 118 -2.07 5.47 13.01
N GLN A 119 -1.22 5.87 12.06
CA GLN A 119 -0.57 4.97 11.12
C GLN A 119 0.63 4.30 11.80
N PRO A 120 0.94 3.02 11.50
CA PRO A 120 2.03 2.29 12.14
C PRO A 120 3.38 3.00 12.06
N LEU A 121 3.86 3.51 13.20
CA LEU A 121 5.10 4.27 13.28
C LEU A 121 6.32 3.48 12.77
N SER A 122 6.37 2.18 13.05
CA SER A 122 7.46 1.26 12.68
C SER A 122 7.57 1.01 11.16
N GLU A 123 6.48 1.21 10.41
CA GLU A 123 6.36 0.93 8.98
C GLU A 123 6.20 2.22 8.15
N SER A 124 6.24 3.37 8.81
CA SER A 124 5.97 4.66 8.19
C SER A 124 7.10 5.09 7.27
N GLN A 125 6.77 5.38 6.01
CA GLN A 125 7.73 5.83 5.00
C GLN A 125 7.90 7.35 4.99
N VAL A 126 9.09 7.80 4.57
CA VAL A 126 9.44 9.21 4.42
C VAL A 126 8.90 9.72 3.08
N PRO A 127 8.39 10.97 2.99
CA PRO A 127 7.92 11.53 1.73
C PRO A 127 8.97 11.47 0.61
N ALA A 128 8.53 11.27 -0.63
CA ALA A 128 9.41 11.32 -1.80
C ALA A 128 9.99 12.74 -1.94
N GLY A 129 11.31 12.85 -2.11
CA GLY A 129 12.01 14.13 -2.17
C GLY A 129 12.40 14.73 -0.81
N SER A 130 12.18 13.99 0.30
CA SER A 130 12.71 14.40 1.61
C SER A 130 14.24 14.39 1.64
N SER A 131 14.81 15.27 2.46
CA SER A 131 16.25 15.37 2.63
C SER A 131 16.84 14.10 3.24
N ASP A 132 18.12 13.80 2.96
CA ASP A 132 18.84 12.68 3.59
C ASP A 132 18.79 12.74 5.12
N ALA A 133 18.79 13.95 5.67
CA ALA A 133 18.73 14.17 7.10
C ALA A 133 17.34 13.81 7.68
N ASP A 134 16.25 14.04 6.94
CA ASP A 134 14.90 13.61 7.35
C ASP A 134 14.71 12.10 7.18
N ILE A 135 15.34 11.52 6.15
CA ILE A 135 15.38 10.06 5.97
C ILE A 135 16.10 9.39 7.15
N LYS A 136 17.26 9.92 7.55
CA LYS A 136 18.02 9.42 8.71
C LYS A 136 17.22 9.55 10.01
N ALA A 137 16.59 10.70 10.22
CA ALA A 137 15.79 10.95 11.41
C ALA A 137 14.54 10.04 11.47
N SER A 138 13.94 9.71 10.33
CA SER A 138 12.81 8.78 10.29
C SER A 138 13.20 7.35 10.61
N LYS A 139 14.30 6.85 10.04
CA LYS A 139 14.83 5.52 10.39
C LYS A 139 15.09 5.42 11.89
N LEU A 140 15.61 6.49 12.50
CA LEU A 140 15.85 6.53 13.94
C LEU A 140 14.56 6.48 14.77
N ILE A 141 13.48 7.14 14.34
CA ILE A 141 12.17 7.03 15.00
C ILE A 141 11.59 5.61 14.86
N GLN A 142 11.75 4.97 13.72
CA GLN A 142 11.36 3.56 13.56
C GLN A 142 12.18 2.65 14.49
N ASP A 143 13.49 2.91 14.66
CA ASP A 143 14.34 2.19 15.60
C ASP A 143 13.83 2.35 17.05
N VAL A 144 13.40 3.56 17.43
CA VAL A 144 12.76 3.83 18.73
C VAL A 144 11.50 2.99 18.93
N ALA A 145 10.63 2.90 17.92
CA ALA A 145 9.43 2.07 17.99
C ALA A 145 9.80 0.58 18.14
N ARG A 146 10.74 0.08 17.34
CA ARG A 146 11.19 -1.32 17.37
C ARG A 146 11.80 -1.71 18.71
N ILE A 147 12.68 -0.88 19.27
CA ILE A 147 13.33 -1.18 20.56
C ILE A 147 12.35 -1.10 21.72
N ARG A 148 11.41 -0.14 21.70
CA ARG A 148 10.29 -0.08 22.66
C ARG A 148 9.47 -1.37 22.61
N ASP A 149 9.09 -1.82 21.41
CA ASP A 149 8.27 -3.01 21.22
C ASP A 149 9.01 -4.29 21.65
N ALA A 150 10.30 -4.38 21.36
CA ALA A 150 11.14 -5.45 21.87
C ALA A 150 11.13 -5.50 23.41
N CYS A 151 11.21 -4.34 24.08
CA CYS A 151 11.11 -4.28 25.54
C CYS A 151 9.76 -4.75 26.05
N LEU A 152 8.66 -4.34 25.40
CA LEU A 152 7.32 -4.78 25.78
C LEU A 152 7.18 -6.30 25.68
N LEU A 153 7.63 -6.90 24.57
CA LEU A 153 7.55 -8.35 24.36
C LEU A 153 8.39 -9.12 25.39
N LEU A 154 9.63 -8.67 25.66
CA LEU A 154 10.50 -9.29 26.66
C LEU A 154 9.96 -9.17 28.09
N ALA A 155 9.19 -8.11 28.37
CA ALA A 155 8.45 -7.93 29.62
C ALA A 155 7.11 -8.70 29.66
N SER A 156 6.85 -9.61 28.71
CA SER A 156 5.58 -10.33 28.57
C SER A 156 4.36 -9.40 28.46
N ARG A 157 4.53 -8.24 27.82
CA ARG A 157 3.46 -7.28 27.51
C ARG A 157 3.12 -7.32 26.02
N ARG A 158 1.92 -6.82 25.68
CA ARG A 158 1.50 -6.63 24.29
C ARG A 158 2.00 -5.29 23.77
N CYS A 159 2.41 -5.26 22.50
CA CYS A 159 2.74 -4.02 21.81
C CYS A 159 1.46 -3.27 21.42
N TYR A 160 1.56 -1.95 21.33
CA TYR A 160 0.52 -1.15 20.68
C TYR A 160 0.40 -1.57 19.21
N ARG A 161 -0.83 -1.69 18.72
CA ARG A 161 -1.10 -1.94 17.30
C ARG A 161 -1.84 -0.77 16.69
N GLU A 162 -1.12 -0.05 15.85
CA GLU A 162 -1.69 0.96 14.96
C GLU A 162 -2.10 0.27 13.65
N TYR A 163 -3.08 0.85 12.94
CA TYR A 163 -3.63 0.23 11.73
C TYR A 163 -3.63 1.23 10.57
N PRO A 164 -3.20 0.83 9.36
CA PRO A 164 -3.29 1.70 8.20
C PRO A 164 -4.74 2.09 7.89
N ILE A 165 -4.94 3.31 7.41
CA ILE A 165 -6.30 3.81 7.09
C ILE A 165 -7.04 2.91 6.08
N ASP A 166 -6.33 2.24 5.18
CA ASP A 166 -6.94 1.30 4.22
C ASP A 166 -7.45 0.03 4.91
N TRP A 167 -6.81 -0.39 6.01
CA TRP A 167 -7.37 -1.44 6.86
C TRP A 167 -8.66 -0.94 7.51
N SER A 168 -8.66 0.28 8.05
CA SER A 168 -9.83 0.88 8.67
C SER A 168 -11.01 1.03 7.70
N HIS A 169 -10.75 1.44 6.45
CA HIS A 169 -11.78 1.52 5.41
C HIS A 169 -12.44 0.16 5.18
N ARG A 170 -11.63 -0.88 4.98
CA ARG A 170 -12.15 -2.24 4.77
C ARG A 170 -12.99 -2.71 5.96
N GLN A 171 -12.57 -2.44 7.18
CA GLN A 171 -13.34 -2.85 8.37
C GLN A 171 -14.68 -2.11 8.47
N LEU A 172 -14.71 -0.80 8.19
CA LEU A 172 -15.94 -0.02 8.16
C LEU A 172 -16.90 -0.54 7.07
N GLU A 173 -16.40 -0.77 5.86
CA GLU A 173 -17.20 -1.30 4.75
C GLU A 173 -17.73 -2.71 5.04
N GLN A 174 -16.89 -3.60 5.60
CA GLN A 174 -17.29 -4.94 6.01
C GLN A 174 -18.37 -4.93 7.11
N SER A 175 -18.38 -3.91 7.96
CA SER A 175 -19.42 -3.72 8.98
C SER A 175 -20.75 -3.17 8.43
N GLY A 176 -20.81 -2.80 7.15
CA GLY A 176 -22.01 -2.25 6.51
C GLY A 176 -22.05 -0.71 6.45
N LEU A 177 -20.96 -0.04 6.81
CA LEU A 177 -20.84 1.43 6.74
C LEU A 177 -20.27 1.87 5.40
N GLU A 178 -20.68 3.04 4.92
CA GLU A 178 -20.12 3.66 3.71
C GLU A 178 -19.06 4.71 4.07
N VAL A 179 -17.83 4.53 3.59
CA VAL A 179 -16.75 5.51 3.80
C VAL A 179 -16.90 6.69 2.83
N ARG A 180 -17.39 7.83 3.33
CA ARG A 180 -17.61 9.05 2.51
C ARG A 180 -16.36 9.89 2.28
N ASN A 181 -15.48 9.97 3.26
CA ASN A 181 -14.28 10.81 3.21
C ASN A 181 -13.21 10.29 4.17
N SER A 182 -11.95 10.56 3.85
CA SER A 182 -10.80 10.23 4.66
C SER A 182 -9.78 11.36 4.57
N VAL A 183 -9.29 11.84 5.71
CA VAL A 183 -8.27 12.90 5.76
C VAL A 183 -7.05 12.35 6.48
N ARG A 184 -5.88 12.56 5.89
CA ARG A 184 -4.59 12.23 6.52
C ARG A 184 -3.99 13.50 7.09
N LEU A 185 -3.75 13.49 8.39
CA LEU A 185 -3.12 14.59 9.09
C LEU A 185 -1.65 14.26 9.35
N ILE A 186 -0.84 15.30 9.37
CA ILE A 186 0.60 15.18 9.57
C ILE A 186 0.87 15.11 11.06
N ASN A 187 1.49 14.02 11.52
CA ASN A 187 1.99 13.96 12.89
C ASN A 187 3.33 14.67 12.95
N VAL A 188 3.46 15.59 13.92
CA VAL A 188 4.70 16.31 14.15
C VAL A 188 5.34 15.76 15.41
N TYR A 189 6.41 14.99 15.23
CA TYR A 189 7.17 14.49 16.38
C TYR A 189 8.29 15.46 16.70
N ASP A 190 8.31 15.88 17.96
CA ASP A 190 9.46 16.56 18.55
C ASP A 190 10.28 15.58 19.40
N ARG A 191 11.44 16.04 19.86
CA ARG A 191 12.33 15.27 20.72
C ARG A 191 11.62 14.70 21.95
N SER A 192 10.76 15.50 22.59
CA SER A 192 10.03 15.10 23.80
C SER A 192 9.05 13.95 23.54
N SER A 193 8.37 14.00 22.40
CA SER A 193 7.39 13.01 21.98
C SER A 193 8.07 11.67 21.69
N ILE A 194 9.24 11.69 21.06
CA ILE A 194 10.01 10.49 20.72
C ILE A 194 10.68 9.91 21.98
N THR A 195 11.21 10.75 22.87
CA THR A 195 11.82 10.25 24.11
C THR A 195 10.79 9.61 25.04
N ARG A 196 9.55 10.12 25.09
CA ARG A 196 8.45 9.42 25.77
C ARG A 196 8.26 7.98 25.29
N GLN A 197 8.46 7.70 24.00
CA GLN A 197 8.37 6.33 23.45
C GLN A 197 9.52 5.44 23.93
N LEU A 198 10.74 5.97 24.04
CA LEU A 198 11.86 5.23 24.64
C LEU A 198 11.63 4.96 26.14
N GLU A 199 11.09 5.94 26.87
CA GLU A 199 10.78 5.79 28.29
C GLU A 199 9.74 4.70 28.55
N VAL A 200 8.79 4.49 27.63
CA VAL A 200 7.90 3.32 27.69
C VAL A 200 8.70 2.03 27.69
N GLY A 201 9.71 1.90 26.82
CA GLY A 201 10.60 0.74 26.81
C GLY A 201 11.34 0.57 28.15
N ARG A 202 11.98 1.64 28.63
CA ARG A 202 12.75 1.64 29.89
C ARG A 202 11.93 1.18 31.10
N ARG A 203 10.69 1.67 31.24
CA ARG A 203 9.81 1.31 32.35
C ARG A 203 9.47 -0.18 32.43
N HIS A 204 9.58 -0.90 31.31
CA HIS A 204 9.28 -2.33 31.24
C HIS A 204 10.51 -3.22 31.41
N VAL A 205 11.73 -2.69 31.28
CA VAL A 205 12.97 -3.46 31.47
C VAL A 205 13.06 -4.16 32.84
N PRO A 206 12.65 -3.54 33.96
CA PRO A 206 12.65 -4.22 35.26
C PRO A 206 11.78 -5.48 35.34
N ALA A 207 10.86 -5.69 34.40
CA ALA A 207 10.01 -6.88 34.35
C ALA A 207 10.62 -8.04 33.54
N PHE A 208 11.86 -7.91 33.05
CA PHE A 208 12.55 -8.98 32.32
C PHE A 208 12.97 -10.09 33.29
N GLN A 209 12.97 -11.33 32.80
CA GLN A 209 13.36 -12.50 33.60
C GLN A 209 14.88 -12.63 33.76
N ASP A 210 15.64 -12.14 32.77
CA ASP A 210 17.10 -12.26 32.69
C ASP A 210 17.76 -10.89 32.91
N ALA A 211 18.62 -10.81 33.93
CA ALA A 211 19.29 -9.57 34.32
C ALA A 211 20.37 -9.13 33.32
N ASP A 212 21.08 -10.06 32.68
CA ASP A 212 22.11 -9.74 31.69
C ASP A 212 21.47 -9.21 30.41
N LEU A 213 20.33 -9.79 30.02
CA LEU A 213 19.50 -9.28 28.93
C LEU A 213 18.93 -7.90 29.26
N ALA A 214 18.43 -7.70 30.48
CA ALA A 214 17.91 -6.40 30.93
C ALA A 214 18.98 -5.31 30.84
N ASN A 215 20.19 -5.58 31.34
CA ASN A 215 21.33 -4.66 31.27
C ASN A 215 21.72 -4.36 29.82
N SER A 216 21.79 -5.39 28.96
CA SER A 216 22.08 -5.23 27.53
C SER A 216 21.03 -4.38 26.80
N MET A 217 19.76 -4.53 27.18
CA MET A 217 18.65 -3.75 26.62
C MET A 217 18.68 -2.28 27.08
N LEU A 218 19.02 -2.01 28.35
CA LEU A 218 19.23 -0.63 28.83
C LEU A 218 20.32 0.08 28.03
N GLN A 219 21.46 -0.59 27.82
CA GLN A 219 22.54 -0.03 26.99
C GLN A 219 22.09 0.19 25.53
N ALA A 220 21.24 -0.67 24.99
CA ALA A 220 20.68 -0.49 23.65
C ALA A 220 19.75 0.73 23.59
N LEU A 221 18.91 0.92 24.59
CA LEU A 221 18.05 2.11 24.74
C LEU A 221 18.88 3.39 24.87
N ASP A 222 19.98 3.35 25.63
CA ASP A 222 20.91 4.47 25.78
C ASP A 222 21.55 4.86 24.45
N ARG A 223 22.04 3.90 23.67
CA ARG A 223 22.61 4.15 22.32
C ARG A 223 21.59 4.79 21.37
N VAL A 224 20.33 4.37 21.42
CA VAL A 224 19.27 5.00 20.60
C VAL A 224 18.97 6.42 21.09
N ASP A 225 18.96 6.64 22.40
CA ASP A 225 18.75 7.98 22.97
C ASP A 225 19.89 8.95 22.62
N GLU A 226 21.15 8.50 22.61
CA GLU A 226 22.30 9.29 22.15
C GLU A 226 22.16 9.69 20.68
N ARG A 227 21.81 8.75 19.80
CA ARG A 227 21.52 9.04 18.38
C ARG A 227 20.38 10.06 18.23
N LEU A 228 19.36 10.03 19.09
CA LEU A 228 18.30 11.02 19.08
C LEU A 228 18.81 12.41 19.48
N LYS A 229 19.71 12.51 20.46
CA LYS A 229 20.33 13.79 20.84
C LYS A 229 21.14 14.37 19.69
N GLU A 230 21.87 13.55 18.93
CA GLU A 230 22.61 14.02 17.75
C GLU A 230 21.68 14.56 16.65
N VAL A 231 20.54 13.92 16.41
CA VAL A 231 19.63 14.28 15.31
C VAL A 231 18.69 15.43 15.65
N PHE A 232 18.25 15.52 16.92
CA PHE A 232 17.23 16.48 17.38
C PHE A 232 17.76 17.54 18.37
N GLY A 233 19.01 17.45 18.83
CA GLY A 233 19.63 18.37 19.79
C GLY A 233 19.44 17.96 21.27
N SER A 234 20.20 18.60 22.17
CA SER A 234 20.28 18.29 23.60
C SER A 234 19.59 19.27 24.55
N GLY A 235 18.94 20.34 24.06
CA GLY A 235 18.43 21.43 24.90
C GLY A 235 17.04 21.96 24.52
N LEU A 236 16.38 22.57 25.51
CA LEU A 236 15.06 23.24 25.43
C LEU A 236 14.98 24.41 24.44
N GLU A 237 16.12 24.84 23.87
CA GLU A 237 16.24 25.93 22.90
C GLU A 237 16.69 25.48 21.50
N ALA A 238 16.86 24.18 21.25
CA ALA A 238 17.25 23.70 19.92
C ALA A 238 16.12 23.96 18.91
N GLU A 239 16.39 24.87 17.96
CA GLU A 239 15.49 25.21 16.86
C GLU A 239 14.84 23.96 16.29
N ARG A 240 13.53 23.92 16.52
CA ARG A 240 12.61 22.80 16.36
C ARG A 240 12.80 22.06 15.03
N ARG A 241 13.62 21.00 15.03
CA ARG A 241 13.48 19.95 14.01
C ARG A 241 12.18 19.20 14.27
N LYS A 242 11.09 19.80 13.83
CA LYS A 242 9.75 19.20 13.79
C LYS A 242 9.71 18.30 12.58
N MET A 243 9.71 16.99 12.81
CA MET A 243 9.49 16.05 11.72
C MET A 243 8.00 15.90 11.48
N CYS A 244 7.58 16.47 10.36
CA CYS A 244 6.27 16.24 9.78
C CYS A 244 6.24 14.85 9.14
N TYR A 245 5.60 13.89 9.81
CA TYR A 245 5.15 12.67 9.18
C TYR A 245 3.86 12.98 8.44
N CYS A 246 3.97 13.32 7.16
CA CYS A 246 2.85 13.06 6.26
C CYS A 246 2.84 11.56 6.01
N PHE A 247 1.81 10.86 6.47
CA PHE A 247 1.55 9.51 6.01
C PHE A 247 1.00 9.56 4.59
N TYR A 248 1.83 9.98 3.63
CA TYR A 248 1.54 9.77 2.23
C TYR A 248 1.65 8.27 1.98
N PHE A 249 0.51 7.59 2.06
CA PHE A 249 0.24 6.74 0.93
C PHE A 249 0.10 7.71 -0.24
N TYR A 250 1.02 7.60 -1.22
CA TYR A 250 0.50 7.63 -2.58
C TYR A 250 -0.74 6.73 -2.53
N PRO A 251 -1.95 7.16 -2.98
CA PRO A 251 -2.94 6.15 -3.29
C PRO A 251 -2.15 5.11 -4.06
N ILE A 252 -2.12 3.85 -3.61
CA ILE A 252 -1.57 2.81 -4.46
C ILE A 252 -2.49 2.91 -5.66
N LYS A 253 -2.05 3.66 -6.67
CA LYS A 253 -2.70 3.79 -7.94
C LYS A 253 -2.64 2.36 -8.39
N THR A 254 -3.75 1.64 -8.20
CA THR A 254 -3.75 0.18 -8.28
C THR A 254 -3.17 -0.13 -9.63
N LEU A 255 -1.92 -0.63 -9.64
CA LEU A 255 -1.19 -0.79 -10.86
C LEU A 255 -1.70 -2.10 -11.43
N ILE A 256 -2.61 -1.99 -12.38
CA ILE A 256 -3.23 -3.15 -13.00
C ILE A 256 -2.38 -3.52 -14.21
N PRO A 257 -1.55 -4.57 -14.16
CA PRO A 257 -0.84 -5.01 -15.34
C PRO A 257 -1.83 -5.44 -16.43
N PRO A 258 -1.49 -5.31 -17.73
CA PRO A 258 -2.33 -5.85 -18.78
C PRO A 258 -2.52 -7.37 -18.64
N LEU A 259 -3.56 -7.91 -19.28
CA LEU A 259 -3.82 -9.36 -19.31
C LEU A 259 -2.54 -10.12 -19.71
N ASN A 260 -2.24 -11.25 -19.06
CA ASN A 260 -1.07 -12.08 -19.39
C ASN A 260 0.27 -11.33 -19.40
N PHE A 261 0.40 -10.26 -18.61
CA PHE A 261 1.66 -9.55 -18.47
C PHE A 261 2.73 -10.41 -17.79
N SER A 262 3.95 -10.37 -18.31
CA SER A 262 5.14 -10.91 -17.64
C SER A 262 6.42 -10.31 -18.22
N MET A 263 7.50 -10.33 -17.45
CA MET A 263 8.84 -10.06 -17.95
C MET A 263 9.37 -11.33 -18.61
N VAL A 264 9.85 -11.22 -19.85
CA VAL A 264 10.44 -12.33 -20.61
C VAL A 264 11.93 -12.38 -20.36
N ALA A 265 12.60 -11.25 -20.57
CA ALA A 265 14.03 -11.07 -20.33
C ALA A 265 14.28 -9.64 -19.87
N SER A 266 15.50 -9.32 -19.45
CA SER A 266 15.84 -7.94 -19.07
C SER A 266 15.54 -6.97 -20.23
N GLY A 267 14.63 -6.01 -19.98
CA GLY A 267 14.18 -5.05 -20.98
C GLY A 267 13.11 -5.55 -21.96
N VAL A 268 12.65 -6.80 -21.85
CA VAL A 268 11.62 -7.39 -22.72
C VAL A 268 10.43 -7.85 -21.90
N TYR A 269 9.26 -7.30 -22.22
CA TYR A 269 8.00 -7.65 -21.57
C TYR A 269 7.02 -8.24 -22.58
N ARG A 270 6.11 -9.10 -22.09
CA ARG A 270 4.98 -9.61 -22.87
C ARG A 270 3.66 -9.22 -22.24
N SER A 271 2.60 -9.08 -23.05
CA SER A 271 1.23 -9.01 -22.54
C SER A 271 0.17 -9.32 -23.61
N GLY A 272 -1.09 -9.32 -23.20
CA GLY A 272 -2.25 -9.09 -24.04
C GLY A 272 -2.48 -7.60 -24.30
N PHE A 273 -3.61 -7.27 -24.93
CA PHE A 273 -3.90 -5.92 -25.38
C PHE A 273 -4.09 -4.96 -24.20
N PRO A 274 -3.29 -3.88 -24.09
CA PRO A 274 -3.46 -2.89 -23.02
C PRO A 274 -4.77 -2.13 -23.13
N ASN A 275 -5.34 -1.75 -21.98
CA ASN A 275 -6.43 -0.78 -21.88
C ASN A 275 -6.05 0.36 -20.94
N ARG A 276 -6.92 1.39 -20.84
CA ARG A 276 -6.69 2.60 -20.04
C ARG A 276 -6.33 2.34 -18.58
N LYS A 277 -6.88 1.28 -17.96
CA LYS A 277 -6.56 0.93 -16.57
C LYS A 277 -5.10 0.45 -16.40
N ASN A 278 -4.47 -0.01 -17.49
CA ASN A 278 -3.10 -0.51 -17.47
C ASN A 278 -2.04 0.59 -17.66
N HIS A 279 -2.41 1.76 -18.17
CA HIS A 279 -1.46 2.83 -18.51
C HIS A 279 -0.58 3.25 -17.33
N ALA A 280 -1.17 3.32 -16.14
CA ALA A 280 -0.44 3.63 -14.91
C ALA A 280 0.67 2.61 -14.61
N PHE A 281 0.40 1.33 -14.82
CA PHE A 281 1.39 0.26 -14.65
C PHE A 281 2.46 0.32 -15.75
N LEU A 282 2.05 0.48 -17.01
CA LEU A 282 2.97 0.54 -18.15
C LEU A 282 3.94 1.73 -18.07
N GLN A 283 3.48 2.86 -17.52
CA GLN A 283 4.33 4.03 -17.30
C GLN A 283 5.51 3.72 -16.37
N GLN A 284 5.33 2.83 -15.39
CA GLN A 284 6.41 2.45 -14.46
C GLN A 284 7.51 1.61 -15.13
N LEU A 285 7.21 0.97 -16.26
CA LEU A 285 8.19 0.17 -16.98
C LEU A 285 9.19 1.01 -17.79
N GLY A 286 8.92 2.31 -17.97
CA GLY A 286 9.77 3.19 -18.77
C GLY A 286 9.95 2.69 -20.21
N LEU A 287 8.88 2.17 -20.81
CA LEU A 287 8.93 1.59 -22.16
C LEU A 287 9.44 2.62 -23.17
N LYS A 288 10.36 2.21 -24.04
CA LYS A 288 10.74 2.99 -25.23
C LYS A 288 9.93 2.60 -26.45
N SER A 289 9.49 1.34 -26.51
CA SER A 289 8.75 0.85 -27.65
C SER A 289 7.73 -0.24 -27.33
N VAL A 290 6.80 -0.44 -28.26
CA VAL A 290 5.79 -1.51 -28.25
C VAL A 290 5.89 -2.27 -29.57
N LEU A 291 5.97 -3.60 -29.49
CA LEU A 291 5.86 -4.51 -30.62
C LEU A 291 4.45 -5.09 -30.67
N TYR A 292 3.64 -4.60 -31.60
CA TYR A 292 2.23 -4.94 -31.71
C TYR A 292 1.95 -5.89 -32.88
N LEU A 293 1.38 -7.05 -32.57
CA LEU A 293 1.33 -8.20 -33.49
C LEU A 293 0.00 -8.37 -34.25
N CYS A 294 -0.90 -7.40 -34.21
CA CYS A 294 -2.22 -7.51 -34.86
C CYS A 294 -2.36 -6.62 -36.09
N HIS A 295 -3.24 -7.03 -37.01
CA HIS A 295 -3.60 -6.27 -38.21
C HIS A 295 -4.44 -5.02 -37.89
N GLN A 296 -5.30 -5.09 -36.87
CA GLN A 296 -6.14 -3.96 -36.50
C GLN A 296 -5.31 -2.82 -35.92
N GLY A 297 -5.68 -1.56 -36.18
CA GLY A 297 -5.10 -0.40 -35.53
C GLY A 297 -5.23 -0.44 -34.00
N HIS A 298 -4.40 0.34 -33.30
CA HIS A 298 -4.52 0.53 -31.86
C HIS A 298 -5.75 1.38 -31.50
N GLN A 299 -6.25 1.20 -30.28
CA GLN A 299 -7.31 2.06 -29.74
C GLN A 299 -6.80 3.49 -29.56
N PRO A 300 -7.63 4.54 -29.81
CA PRO A 300 -7.22 5.93 -29.70
C PRO A 300 -6.58 6.29 -28.35
N GLU A 301 -7.08 5.73 -27.25
CA GLU A 301 -6.55 5.98 -25.90
C GLU A 301 -5.14 5.40 -25.74
N ASN A 302 -4.85 4.26 -26.37
CA ASN A 302 -3.50 3.69 -26.36
C ASN A 302 -2.55 4.51 -27.25
N ILE A 303 -3.03 5.00 -28.39
CA ILE A 303 -2.24 5.87 -29.28
C ILE A 303 -1.85 7.15 -28.54
N ALA A 304 -2.81 7.81 -27.88
CA ALA A 304 -2.55 9.01 -27.09
C ALA A 304 -1.53 8.73 -25.97
N PHE A 305 -1.72 7.64 -25.21
CA PHE A 305 -0.77 7.23 -24.16
C PHE A 305 0.65 6.99 -24.71
N PHE A 306 0.79 6.32 -25.86
CA PHE A 306 2.10 6.08 -26.46
C PHE A 306 2.76 7.39 -26.92
N GLN A 307 2.00 8.32 -27.50
CA GLN A 307 2.50 9.63 -27.92
C GLN A 307 2.95 10.47 -26.71
N GLU A 308 2.11 10.57 -25.67
CA GLU A 308 2.41 11.31 -24.45
C GLU A 308 3.67 10.82 -23.73
N ASN A 309 3.95 9.52 -23.82
CA ASN A 309 5.11 8.90 -23.15
C ASN A 309 6.29 8.64 -24.10
N ASN A 310 6.27 9.18 -25.33
CA ASN A 310 7.31 9.00 -26.35
C ASN A 310 7.63 7.51 -26.65
N ILE A 311 6.61 6.65 -26.63
CA ILE A 311 6.73 5.22 -26.90
C ILE A 311 6.54 4.98 -28.41
N LYS A 312 7.58 4.43 -29.07
CA LYS A 312 7.51 4.09 -30.49
C LYS A 312 6.76 2.78 -30.70
N VAL A 313 5.75 2.78 -31.58
CA VAL A 313 4.98 1.57 -31.90
C VAL A 313 5.51 0.93 -33.19
N TYR A 314 5.95 -0.32 -33.07
CA TYR A 314 6.28 -1.20 -34.18
C TYR A 314 5.12 -2.15 -34.43
N GLN A 315 4.28 -1.83 -35.41
CA GLN A 315 3.21 -2.74 -35.82
C GLN A 315 3.78 -3.79 -36.78
N CYS A 316 3.82 -5.04 -36.33
CA CYS A 316 4.26 -6.20 -37.11
C CYS A 316 3.12 -7.21 -37.15
N PRO A 317 2.14 -7.05 -38.06
CA PRO A 317 0.99 -7.94 -38.11
C PRO A 317 1.43 -9.38 -38.38
N ILE A 318 0.97 -10.30 -37.53
CA ILE A 318 1.18 -11.73 -37.70
C ILE A 318 -0.20 -12.40 -37.72
N ASP A 319 -0.40 -13.29 -38.68
CA ASP A 319 -1.58 -14.16 -38.72
C ASP A 319 -1.59 -15.12 -37.53
N GLY A 320 -2.78 -15.53 -37.09
CA GLY A 320 -2.87 -16.56 -36.07
C GLY A 320 -2.84 -17.94 -36.71
N ASN A 321 -2.12 -18.91 -36.12
CA ASN A 321 -2.28 -20.30 -36.53
C ASN A 321 -3.70 -20.76 -36.21
N LYS A 322 -4.52 -21.01 -37.24
CA LYS A 322 -5.88 -21.50 -37.11
C LYS A 322 -6.13 -22.58 -38.15
N GLU A 323 -6.68 -23.69 -37.70
CA GLU A 323 -7.23 -24.69 -38.61
C GLU A 323 -8.35 -24.07 -39.46
N PRO A 324 -8.51 -24.49 -40.73
CA PRO A 324 -7.74 -25.55 -41.39
C PRO A 324 -6.45 -25.12 -42.11
N PHE A 325 -6.25 -23.84 -42.47
CA PHE A 325 -5.17 -23.45 -43.42
C PHE A 325 -4.42 -22.14 -43.10
N ILE A 326 -4.63 -21.53 -41.92
CA ILE A 326 -3.95 -20.27 -41.59
C ILE A 326 -2.68 -20.60 -40.79
N SER A 327 -1.52 -20.32 -41.37
CA SER A 327 -0.21 -20.44 -40.72
C SER A 327 0.46 -19.09 -40.55
N ILE A 328 1.29 -18.95 -39.52
CA ILE A 328 2.17 -17.78 -39.34
C ILE A 328 3.15 -17.70 -40.51
N ASN A 329 3.22 -16.54 -41.16
CA ASN A 329 4.25 -16.25 -42.16
C ASN A 329 5.65 -16.14 -41.47
N PRO A 330 6.65 -16.96 -41.85
CA PRO A 330 7.99 -16.91 -41.27
C PRO A 330 8.69 -15.55 -41.42
N ASP A 331 8.47 -14.82 -42.51
CA ASP A 331 9.08 -13.51 -42.74
C ASP A 331 8.50 -12.44 -41.81
N ALA A 332 7.19 -12.51 -41.55
CA ALA A 332 6.52 -11.63 -40.58
C ALA A 332 7.05 -11.87 -39.16
N MET A 333 7.30 -13.14 -38.80
CA MET A 333 7.93 -13.51 -37.54
C MET A 333 9.38 -13.02 -37.46
N ALA A 334 10.18 -13.19 -38.52
CA ALA A 334 11.55 -12.71 -38.59
C ALA A 334 11.63 -11.18 -38.45
N ASN A 335 10.70 -10.43 -39.05
CA ASN A 335 10.62 -8.99 -38.90
C ASN A 335 10.27 -8.55 -37.47
N ALA A 336 9.35 -9.26 -36.80
CA ALA A 336 9.03 -9.00 -35.40
C ALA A 336 10.25 -9.23 -34.48
N LEU A 337 10.95 -10.35 -34.70
CA LEU A 337 12.18 -10.69 -33.95
C LEU A 337 13.30 -9.67 -34.20
N ARG A 338 13.47 -9.16 -35.44
CA ARG A 338 14.46 -8.11 -35.72
C ARG A 338 14.29 -6.87 -34.83
N ASN A 339 13.04 -6.43 -34.63
CA ASN A 339 12.76 -5.30 -33.73
C ASN A 339 13.01 -5.65 -32.26
N LEU A 340 12.72 -6.90 -31.88
CA LEU A 340 12.90 -7.40 -30.52
C LEU A 340 14.39 -7.55 -30.13
N LEU A 341 15.24 -7.89 -31.09
CA LEU A 341 16.68 -8.10 -30.90
C LEU A 341 17.50 -6.80 -30.93
N ASP A 342 16.88 -5.64 -31.11
CA ASP A 342 17.60 -4.35 -31.10
C ASP A 342 17.44 -3.66 -29.73
N VAL A 343 18.51 -3.58 -28.95
CA VAL A 343 18.49 -3.00 -27.60
C VAL A 343 18.13 -1.51 -27.58
N ARG A 344 18.24 -0.81 -28.71
CA ARG A 344 17.79 0.60 -28.81
C ARG A 344 16.29 0.72 -28.62
N ASN A 345 15.55 -0.35 -28.91
CA ASN A 345 14.10 -0.42 -28.71
C ASN A 345 13.74 -0.75 -27.25
N HIS A 346 14.70 -1.12 -26.39
CA HIS A 346 14.42 -1.57 -25.03
C HIS A 346 14.37 -0.41 -24.02
N PRO A 347 13.44 -0.43 -23.04
CA PRO A 347 12.52 -1.53 -22.74
C PRO A 347 11.33 -1.64 -23.72
N ILE A 348 11.02 -2.86 -24.16
CA ILE A 348 10.03 -3.15 -25.19
C ILE A 348 8.90 -4.05 -24.67
N LEU A 349 7.65 -3.71 -25.01
CA LEU A 349 6.48 -4.55 -24.72
C LEU A 349 5.99 -5.25 -25.99
N VAL A 350 5.99 -6.59 -25.98
CA VAL A 350 5.43 -7.42 -27.05
C VAL A 350 4.00 -7.80 -26.71
N HIS A 351 3.02 -7.46 -27.55
CA HIS A 351 1.65 -7.88 -27.30
C HIS A 351 0.82 -8.15 -28.56
N CYS A 352 -0.21 -8.97 -28.37
CA CYS A 352 -1.29 -9.17 -29.34
C CYS A 352 -2.63 -8.93 -28.64
N THR A 353 -3.71 -9.60 -29.03
CA THR A 353 -5.02 -9.47 -28.37
C THR A 353 -5.02 -10.04 -26.94
N LYS A 354 -4.61 -11.30 -26.75
CA LYS A 354 -4.65 -11.99 -25.45
C LYS A 354 -3.27 -12.32 -24.87
N GLY A 355 -2.20 -12.01 -25.61
CA GLY A 355 -0.83 -12.33 -25.18
C GLY A 355 -0.53 -13.83 -25.14
N THR A 356 -1.30 -14.64 -25.88
CA THR A 356 -1.20 -16.11 -25.90
C THR A 356 -0.50 -16.62 -27.15
N HIS A 357 -1.17 -16.61 -28.31
CA HIS A 357 -0.74 -17.34 -29.52
C HIS A 357 0.40 -16.61 -30.25
N ARG A 358 0.12 -15.49 -30.92
CA ARG A 358 1.13 -14.71 -31.67
C ARG A 358 2.29 -14.26 -30.79
N THR A 359 1.97 -13.69 -29.62
CA THR A 359 2.99 -13.32 -28.63
C THR A 359 3.78 -14.53 -28.17
N GLY A 360 3.12 -15.67 -27.91
CA GLY A 360 3.78 -16.91 -27.52
C GLY A 360 4.72 -17.44 -28.60
N CYS A 361 4.34 -17.39 -29.87
CA CYS A 361 5.23 -17.78 -30.98
C CYS A 361 6.43 -16.84 -31.11
N VAL A 362 6.24 -15.52 -30.99
CA VAL A 362 7.36 -14.56 -31.01
C VAL A 362 8.33 -14.84 -29.85
N ILE A 363 7.82 -14.99 -28.63
CA ILE A 363 8.66 -15.29 -27.47
C ILE A 363 9.31 -16.67 -27.60
N GLY A 364 8.59 -17.69 -28.06
CA GLY A 364 9.15 -19.03 -28.25
C GLY A 364 10.27 -19.07 -29.29
N CYS A 365 10.10 -18.34 -30.40
CA CYS A 365 11.16 -18.19 -31.40
C CYS A 365 12.36 -17.39 -30.84
N MET A 366 12.12 -16.37 -30.02
CA MET A 366 13.18 -15.65 -29.31
C MET A 366 13.98 -16.58 -28.38
N ARG A 367 13.30 -17.43 -27.58
CA ARG A 367 13.95 -18.43 -26.72
C ARG A 367 14.78 -19.44 -27.50
N LYS A 368 14.31 -19.81 -28.69
CA LYS A 368 15.08 -20.68 -29.59
C LYS A 368 16.40 -20.02 -30.01
N MET A 369 16.42 -18.71 -30.26
CA MET A 369 17.64 -17.96 -30.51
C MET A 369 18.54 -17.82 -29.27
N GLU A 370 17.97 -17.88 -28.07
CA GLU A 370 18.72 -17.99 -26.80
C GLU A 370 19.25 -19.42 -26.55
N ASN A 371 19.08 -20.36 -27.50
CA ASN A 371 19.46 -21.77 -27.38
C ASN A 371 18.77 -22.51 -26.22
N TRP A 372 17.54 -22.14 -25.87
CA TRP A 372 16.75 -22.91 -24.91
C TRP A 372 16.35 -24.28 -25.49
N SER A 373 16.21 -25.28 -24.62
CA SER A 373 15.67 -26.58 -25.02
C SER A 373 14.22 -26.45 -25.49
N LEU A 374 13.82 -27.19 -26.53
CA LEU A 374 12.45 -27.15 -27.04
C LEU A 374 11.42 -27.44 -25.92
N THR A 375 11.72 -28.37 -25.03
CA THR A 375 10.87 -28.68 -23.86
C THR A 375 10.61 -27.45 -23.00
N SER A 376 11.65 -26.69 -22.65
CA SER A 376 11.51 -25.46 -21.85
C SER A 376 10.73 -24.37 -22.58
N ILE A 377 10.92 -24.27 -23.91
CA ILE A 377 10.22 -23.29 -24.75
C ILE A 377 8.71 -23.61 -24.79
N ILE A 378 8.36 -24.88 -25.02
CA ILE A 378 6.97 -25.32 -25.08
C ILE A 378 6.30 -25.21 -23.71
N ASP A 379 7.01 -25.51 -22.62
CA ASP A 379 6.49 -25.32 -21.26
C ASP A 379 6.15 -23.84 -20.98
N GLU A 380 7.06 -22.90 -21.31
CA GLU A 380 6.81 -21.46 -21.17
C GLU A 380 5.59 -21.05 -22.02
N TYR A 381 5.49 -21.49 -23.27
CA TYR A 381 4.34 -21.23 -24.13
C TYR A 381 3.03 -21.73 -23.49
N CYS A 382 3.00 -22.99 -23.06
CA CYS A 382 1.83 -23.64 -22.47
C CYS A 382 1.37 -22.93 -21.20
N ARG A 383 2.30 -22.48 -20.35
CA ARG A 383 2.00 -21.71 -19.14
C ARG A 383 1.22 -20.43 -19.43
N PHE A 384 1.55 -19.71 -20.49
CA PHE A 384 0.83 -18.48 -20.88
C PHE A 384 -0.43 -18.74 -21.70
N ALA A 385 -0.44 -19.79 -22.53
CA ALA A 385 -1.61 -20.15 -23.34
C ALA A 385 -2.73 -20.80 -22.51
N GLY A 386 -2.36 -21.54 -21.46
CA GLY A 386 -3.25 -22.27 -20.57
C GLY A 386 -4.17 -23.22 -21.35
N PRO A 387 -5.48 -23.28 -21.05
CA PRO A 387 -6.41 -24.20 -21.73
C PRO A 387 -6.64 -23.85 -23.22
N ARG A 388 -6.07 -22.75 -23.71
CA ARG A 388 -6.19 -22.31 -25.11
C ARG A 388 -4.95 -22.61 -25.93
N MET A 389 -4.02 -23.42 -25.42
CA MET A 389 -2.82 -23.81 -26.18
C MET A 389 -3.19 -24.44 -27.52
N ARG A 390 -2.37 -24.18 -28.54
CA ARG A 390 -2.55 -24.73 -29.89
C ARG A 390 -1.33 -25.53 -30.29
N LEU A 391 -1.56 -26.75 -30.78
CA LEU A 391 -0.50 -27.60 -31.29
C LEU A 391 0.24 -26.94 -32.46
N LEU A 392 -0.49 -26.26 -33.35
CA LEU A 392 0.09 -25.53 -34.49
C LEU A 392 1.09 -24.44 -34.09
N ASP A 393 0.89 -23.78 -32.93
CA ASP A 393 1.85 -22.80 -32.44
C ASP A 393 3.14 -23.47 -31.95
N GLN A 394 3.03 -24.64 -31.31
CA GLN A 394 4.18 -25.42 -30.84
C GLN A 394 4.97 -25.98 -32.02
N GLN A 395 4.29 -26.55 -33.01
CA GLN A 395 4.89 -27.02 -34.26
C GLN A 395 5.58 -25.88 -35.00
N PHE A 396 4.95 -24.70 -35.07
CA PHE A 396 5.59 -23.54 -35.69
C PHE A 396 6.91 -23.19 -34.98
N ILE A 397 6.92 -23.11 -33.65
CA ILE A 397 8.14 -22.83 -32.87
C ILE A 397 9.23 -23.90 -33.14
N GLU A 398 8.84 -25.17 -33.17
CA GLU A 398 9.73 -26.30 -33.44
C GLU A 398 10.39 -26.21 -34.83
N PHE A 399 9.61 -25.92 -35.88
CA PHE A 399 10.11 -25.87 -37.25
C PHE A 399 10.69 -24.51 -37.68
N PHE A 400 10.52 -23.46 -36.88
CA PHE A 400 11.01 -22.13 -37.21
C PHE A 400 12.54 -22.08 -37.26
N MET A 401 13.12 -21.99 -38.46
CA MET A 401 14.58 -21.87 -38.69
C MET A 401 14.95 -20.79 -39.71
N PRO A 402 14.49 -19.53 -39.60
CA PRO A 402 14.88 -18.50 -40.56
C PRO A 402 16.22 -17.85 -40.22
N THR A 403 16.87 -17.35 -41.27
CA THR A 403 18.01 -16.43 -41.13
C THR A 403 17.49 -15.04 -40.78
N ILE A 404 17.73 -14.59 -39.55
CA ILE A 404 17.32 -13.26 -39.09
C ILE A 404 18.54 -12.34 -39.15
N GLN A 405 18.51 -11.39 -40.07
CA GLN A 405 19.51 -10.32 -40.12
C GLN A 405 19.22 -9.29 -39.02
N TYR A 406 20.15 -9.13 -38.08
CA TYR A 406 20.13 -8.12 -37.03
C TYR A 406 21.53 -7.49 -36.85
N ASP A 407 21.58 -6.32 -36.23
CA ASP A 407 22.83 -5.61 -35.94
C ASP A 407 23.50 -6.22 -34.70
N GLU A 408 24.59 -6.97 -34.91
CA GLU A 408 25.38 -7.61 -33.85
C GLU A 408 25.88 -6.61 -32.78
N SER A 409 26.10 -5.34 -33.14
CA SER A 409 26.54 -4.32 -32.18
C SER A 409 25.44 -3.88 -31.22
N GLN A 410 24.17 -4.08 -31.60
CA GLN A 410 22.98 -3.68 -30.84
C GLN A 410 22.20 -4.88 -30.30
N LYS A 411 22.82 -6.06 -30.22
CA LYS A 411 22.15 -7.26 -29.72
C LYS A 411 22.01 -7.26 -28.19
N PRO A 412 21.00 -7.95 -27.63
CA PRO A 412 20.81 -8.03 -26.19
C PRO A 412 21.87 -8.91 -25.54
N LYS A 413 22.25 -8.61 -24.29
CA LYS A 413 23.24 -9.40 -23.53
C LYS A 413 22.82 -10.85 -23.30
N TRP A 414 21.52 -11.12 -23.26
CA TRP A 414 20.98 -12.46 -23.11
C TRP A 414 21.11 -13.31 -24.40
N LEU A 415 21.38 -12.68 -25.55
CA LEU A 415 21.66 -13.36 -26.81
C LEU A 415 23.17 -13.65 -26.92
N SER A 416 23.67 -14.54 -26.06
CA SER A 416 25.10 -14.90 -26.05
C SER A 416 25.42 -15.88 -27.19
N THR A 417 26.35 -15.49 -28.07
CA THR A 417 26.97 -16.32 -29.12
C THR A 417 28.09 -17.20 -28.57
N LYS A 418 27.80 -18.05 -27.58
CA LYS A 418 28.76 -19.06 -27.11
C LYS A 418 28.10 -20.42 -26.96
N VAL A 419 28.38 -21.30 -27.93
CA VAL A 419 28.80 -22.68 -27.62
C VAL A 419 30.31 -22.70 -27.76
#